data_AF-A0A7C5BEG5-F1
#
_entry.id   AF-A0A7C5BEG5-F1
#
_cell.length_a   1.000
_cell.length_b   1.000
_cell.length_c   1.000
_cell.angle_alpha   90.00
_cell.angle_beta   90.00
_cell.angle_gamma   90.00
#
_symmetry.space_group_name_H-M   'P 1'
#
loop_
_entity.id
_entity.type
_entity.pdbx_description
1 polymer ?
#
loop_
_entity_poly.entity_id
_entity_poly.type
_entity_poly.pdbx_seq_one_letter_code
_entity_poly.pdbx_strand_id
1 'polypeptide(L)' 'MAEVRIDKKEDFEKALRKFNIQCKREGIIKEYRERQYYTKPSERKRNLKKKR' A
#
# COMPACT_ATOMS: atom_id res chain seq x y z
N MET A 1 -2.27 2.32 -8.96
CA MET A 1 -2.61 3.48 -8.12
C MET A 1 -3.98 3.23 -7.53
N ALA A 2 -4.16 3.45 -6.23
CA ALA A 2 -5.45 3.30 -5.59
C ALA A 2 -6.36 4.43 -6.06
N GLU A 3 -7.33 4.14 -6.92
CA GLU A 3 -8.37 5.09 -7.34
C GLU A 3 -9.71 4.57 -6.79
N VAL A 4 -10.41 5.43 -6.04
CA VAL A 4 -11.79 5.20 -5.59
C VAL A 4 -12.65 6.29 -6.22
N ARG A 5 -13.56 5.89 -7.11
CA ARG A 5 -14.56 6.79 -7.67
C ARG A 5 -15.75 6.87 -6.71
N ILE A 6 -16.12 8.09 -6.36
CA ILE A 6 -17.16 8.38 -5.36
C ILE A 6 -18.31 9.08 -6.10
N ASP A 7 -19.53 8.54 -5.97
CA ASP A 7 -20.74 9.22 -6.44
C ASP A 7 -21.23 10.25 -5.41
N LYS A 8 -21.94 11.29 -5.87
CA LYS A 8 -22.42 12.42 -5.03
C LYS A 8 -23.29 12.04 -3.82
N LYS A 9 -23.76 10.79 -3.74
CA LYS A 9 -24.61 10.26 -2.67
C LYS A 9 -23.85 9.47 -1.60
N GLU A 10 -22.55 9.17 -1.77
CA GLU A 10 -21.79 8.45 -0.75
C GLU A 10 -21.25 9.38 0.33
N ASP A 11 -21.31 8.93 1.59
CA ASP A 11 -20.64 9.59 2.71
C ASP A 11 -19.12 9.58 2.52
N PHE A 12 -18.49 10.75 2.66
CA PHE A 12 -17.05 10.94 2.52
C PHE A 12 -16.22 9.97 3.39
N GLU A 13 -16.63 9.74 4.64
CA GLU A 13 -15.93 8.83 5.55
C GLU A 13 -15.90 7.38 5.05
N LYS A 14 -16.99 6.91 4.43
CA LYS A 14 -17.06 5.55 3.87
C LYS A 14 -16.11 5.42 2.68
N ALA A 15 -16.04 6.44 1.83
CA ALA A 15 -15.11 6.47 0.71
C ALA A 15 -13.64 6.50 1.17
N LEU A 16 -13.32 7.29 2.20
CA LEU A 16 -11.98 7.34 2.79
C LEU A 16 -11.58 5.99 3.37
N ARG A 17 -12.52 5.27 4.00
CA ARG A 17 -12.27 3.92 4.51
C ARG A 17 -11.99 2.92 3.39
N LYS A 18 -12.76 2.96 2.29
CA LYS A 18 -12.51 2.13 1.09
C LYS A 18 -11.13 2.43 0.50
N PHE A 19 -10.77 3.70 0.38
CA PHE A 19 -9.46 4.14 -0.12
C PHE A 19 -8.31 3.64 0.75
N ASN A 20 -8.44 3.75 2.08
CA ASN A 20 -7.43 3.23 3.01
C ASN A 20 -7.26 1.70 2.91
N ILE A 21 -8.34 0.95 2.67
CA ILE A 21 -8.27 -0.49 2.43
C ILE A 21 -7.56 -0.77 1.11
N GLN A 22 -7.86 -0.03 0.05
CA GLN A 22 -7.24 -0.19 -1.26
C GLN A 22 -5.73 0.13 -1.24
N CYS A 23 -5.33 1.22 -0.58
CA CYS A 23 -3.91 1.57 -0.35
C CYS A 23 -3.14 0.50 0.43
N LYS A 24 -3.79 -0.13 1.43
CA LYS A 24 -3.21 -1.26 2.17
C LYS A 24 -3.08 -2.51 1.30
N ARG A 25 -4.11 -2.82 0.50
CA ARG A 25 -4.12 -3.98 -0.40
C ARG A 25 -3.06 -3.88 -1.49
N GLU A 26 -2.90 -2.69 -2.06
CA GLU A 26 -1.89 -2.41 -3.09
C GLU A 26 -0.47 -2.35 -2.51
N GLY A 27 -0.32 -2.32 -1.18
CA GLY A 27 0.99 -2.38 -0.53
C GLY A 27 1.82 -1.11 -0.64
N ILE A 28 1.21 0.01 -1.07
CA ILE A 28 1.87 1.30 -1.29
C ILE A 28 2.65 1.75 -0.05
N ILE A 29 2.06 1.59 1.14
CA ILE A 29 2.70 1.99 2.41
C ILE A 29 3.94 1.13 2.70
N LYS A 30 3.89 -0.17 2.36
CA LYS A 30 5.01 -1.09 2.57
C LYS A 30 6.14 -0.79 1.58
N GLU A 31 5.79 -0.53 0.33
CA GLU A 31 6.74 -0.15 -0.70
C GLU A 31 7.43 1.19 -0.40
N TYR A 32 6.67 2.18 0.07
CA TYR A 32 7.22 3.44 0.54
C TYR A 32 8.30 3.23 1.61
N ARG A 33 8.00 2.44 2.65
CA ARG A 33 8.95 2.13 3.73
C ARG A 33 10.19 1.39 3.23
N GLU A 34 10.03 0.43 2.31
CA GLU A 34 11.16 -0.34 1.76
C GLU A 34 12.05 0.50 0.84
N ARG A 35 11.52 1.58 0.24
CA ARG A 35 12.24 2.50 -0.65
C ARG A 35 12.91 3.67 0.06
N GLN A 36 12.62 3.92 1.35
CA GLN A 36 13.24 5.01 2.12
C GLN A 36 14.77 4.88 2.21
N TYR A 37 15.28 3.65 2.23
CA TYR A 37 16.70 3.37 2.33
C TYR A 37 17.15 2.41 1.24
N TYR A 38 18.36 2.61 0.72
CA TYR A 38 18.96 1.60 -0.15
C TYR A 38 19.21 0.32 0.65
N THR A 39 18.68 -0.78 0.13
CA THR A 39 18.88 -2.12 0.67
C THR A 39 19.56 -2.96 -0.38
N LYS A 40 20.64 -3.65 0.00
CA LYS A 40 21.40 -4.50 -0.92
C LYS A 40 20.47 -5.56 -1.52
N PRO A 41 20.67 -5.95 -2.80
CA PRO A 41 19.79 -6.93 -3.47
C PRO A 41 19.76 -8.29 -2.74
N SER A 42 20.86 -8.68 -2.09
CA SER A 42 20.93 -9.88 -1.24
C SER A 42 20.01 -9.81 -0.03
N GLU A 43 19.98 -8.67 0.66
CA GLU A 43 19.11 -8.44 1.82
C GLU A 43 17.64 -8.37 1.42
N ARG A 44 17.32 -7.73 0.28
CA ARG A 44 15.96 -7.76 -0.29
C ARG A 44 15.48 -9.19 -0.53
N LYS A 45 16.31 -10.02 -1.18
CA LYS A 45 16.00 -11.46 -1.41
C LYS A 45 15.81 -12.23 -0.11
N ARG A 46 16.62 -11.95 0.92
CA ARG A 46 16.48 -12.57 2.25
C ARG A 46 15.17 -12.17 2.94
N ASN A 47 14.81 -10.89 2.88
CA ASN A 47 13.57 -10.38 3.47
C ASN A 47 12.31 -10.91 2.77
N LEU A 48 12.37 -11.08 1.44
CA LEU A 48 11.32 -11.73 0.66
C LEU A 48 11.13 -13.20 1.07
N LYS A 49 12.22 -13.95 1.29
CA LYS A 49 12.16 -15.36 1.74
C LYS A 49 11.63 -15.51 3.17
N LYS A 50 11.95 -14.57 4.08
CA LYS A 50 11.44 -14.58 5.46
C LYS A 50 9.95 -14.23 5.58
N LYS A 51 9.38 -13.54 4.59
CA LYS A 51 7.96 -13.14 4.56
C LYS A 51 7.03 -14.23 3.99
N ARG A 52 7.58 -15.30 3.40
CA ARG A 52 6.84 -16.50 2.98
C ARG A 52 6.73 -17.46 4.17
#